data_AF-A0A7V4WKU1-F1
#
_entry.id   AF-A0A7V4WKU1-F1
#
_cell.length_a   1.000
_cell.length_b   1.000
_cell.length_c   1.000
_cell.angle_alpha   90.00
_cell.angle_beta   90.00
_cell.angle_gamma   90.00
#
_symmetry.space_group_name_H-M   'P 1'
#
loop_
_entity.id
_entity.type
_entity.pdbx_description
1 polymer ?
#
loop_
_entity_poly.entity_id
_entity_poly.type
_entity_poly.pdbx_seq_one_letter_code
_entity_poly.pdbx_strand_id
1 'polypeptide(L)'
;MGVSISGKSHHKEGMTMRFLRLVCCGVVVLWVIAFAAGCFQPSTPPLPSPEGEGSVPSEQLEDQAEDFEIYEEEDVEEEFELLEEDVRGPGATLRGTIKNAKTKKPVPGASVTVTLSTGGRFDALTNGDGHYIFSFPSLPSRITKATFTASREGYRTFTKKLTLKEGKTTTLNVSLKPTYPILKGIVKDKKGRPLEGAIVRLQRGGAVYSTTTDRKGSYLIQDISPGTYTLTVTKSGYRPFSRSVTLGMGKTVVVNIRMEAEPGSTPTALSKWTVMVYMDADNDLYYEQDLEEMERVRYTPQVQVVVQLDTFGYGGTYRYHIRGGNTPYEGDLVETLPEQNMADPATLRDFVIWAMRNYPAERYLLVLWDHGGGWLKRGPSSRGLSRRRNDQRHHVDWRTDQCP
;
A
#
# COMPACT_ATOMS: atom_id res chain seq x y z
N MET A 1 -22.99 64.61 16.96
CA MET A 1 -22.63 63.50 17.86
C MET A 1 -21.64 62.65 17.05
N GLY A 2 -20.33 62.62 17.30
CA GLY A 2 -19.63 62.54 18.59
C GLY A 2 -19.65 61.08 19.03
N VAL A 3 -18.55 60.34 19.18
CA VAL A 3 -17.25 60.72 19.77
C VAL A 3 -16.04 60.21 18.96
N SER A 4 -14.92 60.94 19.05
CA SER A 4 -13.58 60.58 18.56
C SER A 4 -12.67 60.20 19.73
N ILE A 5 -11.73 59.28 19.53
CA ILE A 5 -10.50 59.21 20.33
C ILE A 5 -9.31 59.21 19.38
N SER A 6 -8.48 60.26 19.48
CA SER A 6 -7.26 60.43 18.70
C SER A 6 -6.02 60.01 19.49
N GLY A 7 -5.02 59.44 18.82
CA GLY A 7 -3.67 59.30 19.34
C GLY A 7 -2.64 59.57 18.24
N LYS A 8 -2.17 60.82 18.11
CA LYS A 8 -0.99 61.16 17.32
C LYS A 8 0.24 61.20 18.22
N SER A 9 1.36 60.68 17.75
CA SER A 9 2.69 61.22 18.07
C SER A 9 3.51 61.33 16.78
N HIS A 10 4.41 62.32 16.72
CA HIS A 10 5.12 62.71 15.50
C HIS A 10 6.53 62.09 15.40
N HIS A 11 7.05 62.11 14.17
CA HIS A 11 8.42 61.79 13.77
C HIS A 11 9.53 62.24 14.73
N LYS A 12 10.64 61.45 14.77
CA LYS A 12 11.93 61.90 14.21
C LYS A 12 12.96 60.77 13.97
N GLU A 13 13.61 60.87 12.81
CA GLU A 13 15.03 60.62 12.50
C GLU A 13 15.80 59.43 13.13
N GLY A 14 16.03 58.39 12.31
CA GLY A 14 17.36 57.95 11.87
C GLY A 14 18.36 57.31 12.86
N MET A 15 18.65 56.01 12.66
CA MET A 15 19.99 55.47 12.89
C MET A 15 20.30 54.28 11.96
N THR A 16 21.53 54.23 11.44
CA THR A 16 21.97 53.28 10.38
C THR A 16 23.06 52.34 10.88
N MET A 17 23.09 51.11 10.33
CA MET A 17 24.09 50.05 10.57
C MET A 17 24.04 49.41 11.98
N ARG A 18 24.47 48.16 12.22
CA ARG A 18 25.39 47.27 11.47
C ARG A 18 24.90 45.83 11.33
N PHE A 19 25.50 45.11 10.39
CA PHE A 19 25.44 43.65 10.27
C PHE A 19 25.95 42.96 11.54
N LEU A 20 25.29 41.87 11.93
CA LEU A 20 25.94 40.77 12.65
C LEU A 20 25.61 39.45 11.95
N ARG A 21 26.61 38.85 11.29
CA ARG A 21 26.60 37.42 10.97
C ARG A 21 26.86 36.66 12.26
N LEU A 22 25.97 35.74 12.64
CA LEU A 22 26.41 34.52 13.33
C LEU A 22 25.86 33.30 12.58
N VAL A 23 26.71 32.27 12.50
CA VAL A 23 26.47 30.98 11.86
C VAL A 23 26.40 29.92 12.96
N CYS A 24 25.83 28.75 12.65
CA CYS A 24 25.66 27.57 13.51
C CYS A 24 24.56 27.69 14.59
N CYS A 25 23.87 26.62 14.98
CA CYS A 25 23.96 25.21 14.54
C CYS A 25 22.63 24.71 13.97
N GLY A 26 22.70 23.83 12.96
CA GLY A 26 21.59 22.93 12.65
C GLY A 26 21.70 21.65 13.47
N VAL A 27 20.57 21.12 13.95
CA VAL A 27 20.49 19.74 14.44
C VAL A 27 19.42 19.02 13.62
N VAL A 28 19.88 18.20 12.68
CA VAL A 28 19.05 17.21 11.99
C VAL A 28 18.96 15.99 12.91
N VAL A 29 17.80 15.75 13.50
CA VAL A 29 17.54 14.51 14.24
C VAL A 29 17.19 13.40 13.24
N LEU A 30 18.23 12.74 12.73
CA LEU A 30 18.10 11.50 11.96
C LEU A 30 18.16 10.31 12.95
N TRP A 31 17.05 9.58 13.12
CA TRP A 31 17.11 8.28 13.82
C TRP A 31 17.60 7.20 12.84
N VAL A 32 18.86 6.82 12.98
CA VAL A 32 19.44 5.64 12.33
C VAL A 32 19.23 4.45 13.25
N ILE A 33 18.44 3.46 12.79
CA ILE A 33 18.36 2.16 13.46
C ILE A 33 19.58 1.34 13.01
N ALA A 34 20.58 1.21 13.88
CA ALA A 34 21.74 0.37 13.65
C ALA A 34 21.41 -1.10 13.95
N PHE A 35 21.83 -2.00 13.06
CA PHE A 35 21.80 -3.44 13.30
C PHE A 35 22.90 -3.83 14.31
N ALA A 36 22.52 -4.47 15.41
CA ALA A 36 23.46 -5.19 16.26
C ALA A 36 23.67 -6.62 15.72
N ALA A 37 24.90 -6.94 15.34
CA ALA A 37 25.27 -8.28 14.88
C ALA A 37 25.52 -9.21 16.07
N GLY A 38 24.59 -10.13 16.33
CA GLY A 38 24.78 -11.23 17.28
C GLY A 38 25.29 -12.48 16.56
N CYS A 39 26.54 -12.86 16.80
CA CYS A 39 27.08 -14.13 16.33
C CYS A 39 26.49 -15.29 17.14
N PHE A 40 25.96 -16.31 16.46
CA PHE A 40 25.66 -17.61 17.07
C PHE A 40 26.00 -18.72 16.07
N GLN A 41 27.03 -19.51 16.38
CA GLN A 41 27.38 -20.70 15.59
C GLN A 41 26.63 -21.93 16.14
N PRO A 42 26.17 -22.85 15.29
CA PRO A 42 25.56 -24.10 15.74
C PRO A 42 26.66 -25.13 16.10
N SER A 43 26.59 -25.71 17.29
CA SER A 43 27.42 -26.84 17.69
C SER A 43 26.75 -28.17 17.31
N THR A 44 27.42 -28.96 16.47
CA THR A 44 27.04 -30.34 16.15
C THR A 44 27.87 -31.34 16.97
N PRO A 45 27.28 -32.27 17.72
CA PRO A 45 27.98 -33.48 18.17
C PRO A 45 28.04 -34.53 17.03
N PRO A 46 29.06 -35.42 17.02
CA PRO A 46 29.30 -36.36 15.92
C PRO A 46 28.48 -37.66 16.02
N LEU A 47 28.35 -38.35 14.88
CA LEU A 47 27.94 -39.75 14.78
C LEU A 47 29.14 -40.69 15.01
N PRO A 48 28.98 -41.84 15.68
CA PRO A 48 29.88 -42.97 15.56
C PRO A 48 29.52 -43.87 14.36
N SER A 49 30.54 -44.45 13.73
CA SER A 49 30.48 -45.48 12.68
C SER A 49 30.38 -46.91 13.27
N PRO A 50 30.06 -47.95 12.47
CA PRO A 50 29.72 -49.28 12.96
C PRO A 50 30.89 -50.28 12.93
N GLU A 51 30.98 -51.16 13.92
CA GLU A 51 31.77 -52.40 13.89
C GLU A 51 31.06 -53.48 14.74
N GLY A 52 31.23 -54.77 14.39
CA GLY A 52 30.67 -55.89 15.15
C GLY A 52 30.32 -57.14 14.34
N GLU A 53 31.32 -57.76 13.68
CA GLU A 53 31.17 -59.11 13.11
C GLU A 53 31.14 -60.19 14.23
N GLY A 54 30.54 -61.36 13.95
CA GLY A 54 30.50 -62.51 14.86
C GLY A 54 30.24 -63.86 14.17
N SER A 55 31.12 -64.84 14.39
CA SER A 55 31.30 -66.10 13.64
C SER A 55 31.14 -67.36 14.54
N VAL A 56 31.20 -68.65 14.11
CA VAL A 56 31.78 -69.25 12.89
C VAL A 56 30.98 -70.38 12.20
N PRO A 57 30.70 -71.56 12.81
CA PRO A 57 30.86 -72.82 12.06
C PRO A 57 29.54 -73.41 11.54
N SER A 58 29.42 -74.06 10.38
CA SER A 58 30.25 -75.04 9.63
C SER A 58 30.02 -76.51 9.99
N GLU A 59 29.35 -77.23 9.08
CA GLU A 59 29.42 -78.68 8.79
C GLU A 59 28.84 -78.82 7.37
N GLN A 60 29.65 -79.11 6.34
CA GLN A 60 30.05 -80.45 5.89
C GLN A 60 28.87 -81.40 5.63
N LEU A 61 28.69 -81.75 4.35
CA LEU A 61 28.39 -83.10 3.89
C LEU A 61 28.74 -83.19 2.39
N GLU A 62 29.65 -84.11 2.06
CA GLU A 62 29.84 -84.69 0.72
C GLU A 62 28.64 -85.67 0.49
N ASP A 63 28.36 -86.31 -0.65
CA ASP A 63 29.17 -86.71 -1.80
C ASP A 63 28.24 -87.25 -2.92
N GLN A 64 28.83 -87.79 -4.00
CA GLN A 64 28.27 -88.70 -5.01
C GLN A 64 27.42 -88.10 -6.14
N ALA A 65 27.95 -88.25 -7.36
CA ALA A 65 27.23 -88.18 -8.62
C ALA A 65 27.03 -89.61 -9.17
N GLU A 66 25.95 -89.84 -9.91
CA GLU A 66 25.87 -90.93 -10.90
C GLU A 66 25.29 -90.39 -12.20
N ASP A 67 25.95 -90.70 -13.32
CA ASP A 67 25.52 -90.36 -14.67
C ASP A 67 24.38 -91.27 -15.16
N PHE A 68 23.48 -90.74 -15.98
CA PHE A 68 22.68 -91.56 -16.89
C PHE A 68 22.30 -90.78 -18.16
N GLU A 69 23.04 -91.02 -19.25
CA GLU A 69 22.72 -90.53 -20.60
C GLU A 69 21.74 -91.48 -21.31
N ILE A 70 20.64 -90.98 -21.88
CA ILE A 70 20.02 -91.55 -23.09
C ILE A 70 19.47 -90.43 -24.01
N TYR A 71 20.09 -90.35 -25.18
CA TYR A 71 19.75 -89.76 -26.50
C TYR A 71 18.48 -88.93 -26.76
N GLU A 72 18.75 -87.75 -27.34
CA GLU A 72 18.18 -87.10 -28.54
C GLU A 72 16.66 -87.09 -28.80
N GLU A 73 16.12 -85.86 -28.95
CA GLU A 73 15.58 -85.41 -30.25
C GLU A 73 15.86 -83.91 -30.42
N GLU A 74 16.01 -83.45 -31.66
CA GLU A 74 16.21 -82.03 -32.02
C GLU A 74 14.92 -81.23 -31.74
N ASP A 75 15.04 -80.00 -31.20
CA ASP A 75 14.21 -78.88 -31.70
C ASP A 75 14.70 -77.50 -31.18
N VAL A 76 15.15 -76.69 -32.15
CA VAL A 76 15.07 -75.22 -32.22
C VAL A 76 15.51 -74.39 -31.00
N GLU A 77 16.76 -73.91 -31.02
CA GLU A 77 17.09 -72.63 -30.35
C GLU A 77 16.43 -71.47 -31.13
N GLU A 78 15.16 -71.18 -30.84
CA GLU A 78 14.64 -69.84 -31.04
C GLU A 78 15.02 -69.02 -29.81
N GLU A 79 16.02 -68.16 -30.00
CA GLU A 79 16.40 -67.07 -29.11
C GLU A 79 15.18 -66.16 -28.91
N PHE A 80 14.32 -66.52 -27.95
CA PHE A 80 13.24 -65.67 -27.50
C PHE A 80 13.88 -64.46 -26.80
N GLU A 81 14.11 -63.42 -27.60
CA GLU A 81 14.28 -62.04 -27.15
C GLU A 81 13.10 -61.75 -26.23
N LEU A 82 13.34 -61.92 -24.92
CA LEU A 82 12.36 -61.64 -23.89
C LEU A 82 12.02 -60.17 -24.03
N LEU A 83 10.88 -59.90 -24.68
CA LEU A 83 10.18 -58.65 -24.59
C LEU A 83 10.18 -58.30 -23.10
N GLU A 84 10.91 -57.25 -22.73
CA GLU A 84 10.68 -56.59 -21.46
C GLU A 84 9.21 -56.21 -21.49
N GLU A 85 8.35 -57.00 -20.82
CA GLU A 85 6.98 -56.58 -20.57
C GLU A 85 7.11 -55.18 -20.00
N ASP A 86 6.44 -54.23 -20.64
CA ASP A 86 6.44 -52.81 -20.28
C ASP A 86 5.71 -52.68 -18.94
N VAL A 87 6.37 -53.13 -17.87
CA VAL A 87 5.96 -53.03 -16.46
C VAL A 87 6.12 -51.56 -16.12
N ARG A 88 5.14 -50.79 -16.61
CA ARG A 88 4.91 -49.40 -16.26
C ARG A 88 4.75 -49.35 -14.75
N GLY A 89 5.86 -49.06 -14.10
CA GLY A 89 5.92 -48.92 -12.66
C GLY A 89 4.88 -47.89 -12.20
N PRO A 90 4.40 -48.03 -10.95
CA PRO A 90 3.19 -47.35 -10.52
C PRO A 90 3.34 -45.84 -10.71
N GLY A 91 2.49 -45.23 -11.54
CA GLY A 91 2.60 -43.83 -11.91
C GLY A 91 2.66 -42.85 -10.72
N ALA A 92 3.15 -41.65 -10.98
CA ALA A 92 3.21 -40.59 -9.98
C ALA A 92 2.05 -39.60 -10.13
N THR A 93 1.67 -38.94 -9.03
CA THR A 93 0.62 -37.90 -9.04
C THR A 93 1.14 -36.62 -8.40
N LEU A 94 0.95 -35.47 -9.05
CA LEU A 94 1.15 -34.15 -8.45
C LEU A 94 -0.20 -33.43 -8.38
N ARG A 95 -0.65 -33.04 -7.18
CA ARG A 95 -1.90 -32.30 -6.99
C ARG A 95 -1.74 -31.11 -6.06
N GLY A 96 -2.69 -30.19 -6.09
CA GLY A 96 -2.70 -29.08 -5.13
C GLY A 96 -3.78 -28.05 -5.41
N THR A 97 -3.66 -26.91 -4.73
CA THR A 97 -4.47 -25.71 -4.93
C THR A 97 -3.61 -24.49 -5.22
N ILE A 98 -4.15 -23.55 -6.00
CA ILE A 98 -3.58 -22.22 -6.19
C ILE A 98 -4.57 -21.19 -5.66
N LYS A 99 -4.09 -20.36 -4.72
CA LYS A 99 -4.87 -19.32 -4.04
C LYS A 99 -4.20 -17.96 -4.17
N ASN A 100 -4.98 -16.89 -4.07
CA ASN A 100 -4.48 -15.53 -4.03
C ASN A 100 -3.83 -15.27 -2.66
N ALA A 101 -2.58 -14.82 -2.64
CA ALA A 101 -1.82 -14.65 -1.40
C ALA A 101 -2.44 -13.63 -0.41
N LYS A 102 -3.15 -12.61 -0.93
CA LYS A 102 -3.81 -11.55 -0.14
C LYS A 102 -5.21 -11.96 0.29
N THR A 103 -6.08 -12.35 -0.65
CA THR A 103 -7.51 -12.62 -0.37
C THR A 103 -7.80 -14.04 0.09
N LYS A 104 -6.83 -14.97 0.00
CA LYS A 104 -6.95 -16.42 0.25
C LYS A 104 -7.97 -17.17 -0.61
N LYS A 105 -8.71 -16.47 -1.50
CA LYS A 105 -9.63 -17.05 -2.47
C LYS A 105 -8.88 -17.90 -3.52
N PRO A 106 -9.53 -18.93 -4.11
CA PRO A 106 -8.93 -19.70 -5.20
C PRO A 106 -8.61 -18.84 -6.43
N VAL A 107 -7.64 -19.28 -7.22
CA VAL A 107 -7.28 -18.67 -8.51
C VAL A 107 -7.61 -19.67 -9.63
N PRO A 108 -8.82 -19.60 -10.22
CA PRO A 108 -9.20 -20.46 -11.35
C PRO A 108 -8.50 -20.04 -12.65
N GLY A 109 -8.29 -21.01 -13.54
CA GLY A 109 -7.63 -20.81 -14.84
C GLY A 109 -6.16 -20.37 -14.75
N ALA A 110 -5.48 -20.58 -13.63
CA ALA A 110 -4.03 -20.42 -13.55
C ALA A 110 -3.38 -21.53 -14.40
N SER A 111 -2.47 -21.14 -15.29
CA SER A 111 -1.65 -22.07 -16.05
C SER A 111 -0.59 -22.65 -15.13
N VAL A 112 -0.59 -23.98 -15.04
CA VAL A 112 0.35 -24.77 -14.28
C VAL A 112 1.15 -25.60 -15.26
N THR A 113 2.46 -25.47 -15.22
CA THR A 113 3.41 -26.23 -16.04
C THR A 113 4.30 -27.08 -15.13
N VAL A 114 4.45 -28.35 -15.46
CA VAL A 114 5.51 -29.21 -14.92
C VAL A 114 6.46 -29.58 -16.05
N THR A 115 7.75 -29.31 -15.88
CA THR A 115 8.81 -29.72 -16.82
C THR A 115 9.76 -30.66 -16.10
N LEU A 116 9.88 -31.90 -16.58
CA LEU A 116 10.79 -32.88 -16.00
C LEU A 116 12.24 -32.55 -16.42
N SER A 117 13.21 -32.86 -15.57
CA SER A 117 14.63 -32.59 -15.86
C SER A 117 15.19 -33.43 -17.01
N THR A 118 14.54 -34.55 -17.30
CA THR A 118 14.84 -35.50 -18.39
C THR A 118 14.20 -35.11 -19.73
N GLY A 119 13.47 -34.00 -19.79
CA GLY A 119 12.57 -33.67 -20.90
C GLY A 119 11.14 -34.15 -20.63
N GLY A 120 10.18 -33.56 -21.34
CA GLY A 120 8.74 -33.70 -21.08
C GLY A 120 8.16 -32.48 -20.39
N ARG A 121 7.11 -31.90 -20.99
CA ARG A 121 6.38 -30.73 -20.50
C ARG A 121 4.90 -31.10 -20.40
N PHE A 122 4.32 -30.82 -19.24
CA PHE A 122 2.92 -31.11 -18.92
C PHE A 122 2.26 -29.81 -18.48
N ASP A 123 1.12 -29.47 -19.08
CA ASP A 123 0.38 -28.25 -18.77
C ASP A 123 -1.04 -28.58 -18.30
N ALA A 124 -1.52 -27.84 -17.32
CA ALA A 124 -2.89 -27.90 -16.81
C ALA A 124 -3.40 -26.50 -16.48
N LEU A 125 -4.72 -26.37 -16.38
CA LEU A 125 -5.38 -25.19 -15.81
C LEU A 125 -5.97 -25.56 -14.45
N THR A 126 -5.96 -24.61 -13.52
CA THR A 126 -6.72 -24.78 -12.27
C THR A 126 -8.22 -24.68 -12.51
N ASN A 127 -9.00 -25.52 -11.83
CA ASN A 127 -10.47 -25.48 -11.86
C ASN A 127 -11.05 -24.28 -11.07
N GLY A 128 -12.38 -24.18 -10.95
CA GLY A 128 -13.09 -23.12 -10.21
C GLY A 128 -12.56 -22.89 -8.77
N ASP A 129 -12.27 -23.99 -8.08
CA ASP A 129 -11.75 -24.03 -6.70
C ASP A 129 -10.22 -23.88 -6.61
N GLY A 130 -9.56 -23.57 -7.74
CA GLY A 130 -8.12 -23.42 -7.82
C GLY A 130 -7.34 -24.74 -7.75
N HIS A 131 -8.01 -25.89 -7.81
CA HIS A 131 -7.35 -27.20 -7.80
C HIS A 131 -6.71 -27.52 -9.15
N TYR A 132 -5.56 -28.21 -9.10
CA TYR A 132 -4.92 -28.83 -10.26
C TYR A 132 -4.45 -30.25 -9.92
N ILE A 133 -4.31 -31.08 -10.95
CA ILE A 133 -3.76 -32.43 -10.85
C ILE A 133 -2.98 -32.76 -12.13
N PHE A 134 -1.88 -33.48 -11.96
CA PHE A 134 -1.13 -34.17 -13.00
C PHE A 134 -0.99 -35.64 -12.60
N SER A 135 -1.31 -36.52 -13.52
CA SER A 135 -1.01 -37.95 -13.43
C SER A 135 0.09 -38.25 -14.44
N PHE A 136 1.15 -38.91 -13.98
CA PHE A 136 2.28 -39.35 -14.79
C PHE A 136 2.20 -40.89 -14.85
N PRO A 137 1.67 -41.49 -15.92
CA PRO A 137 1.43 -42.95 -15.98
C PRO A 137 2.68 -43.78 -15.72
N SER A 138 3.83 -43.28 -16.18
CA SER A 138 5.17 -43.71 -15.79
C SER A 138 6.04 -42.47 -15.53
N LEU A 139 7.17 -42.65 -14.85
CA LEU A 139 8.23 -41.66 -14.75
C LEU A 139 9.50 -42.18 -15.45
N PRO A 140 10.33 -41.32 -16.05
CA PRO A 140 11.63 -41.73 -16.64
C PRO A 140 12.63 -42.33 -15.63
N SER A 141 12.34 -42.25 -14.34
CA SER A 141 13.08 -42.91 -13.26
C SER A 141 12.26 -42.88 -11.97
N ARG A 142 12.50 -43.85 -11.06
CA ARG A 142 11.93 -43.92 -9.70
C ARG A 142 11.90 -42.58 -8.94
N ILE A 143 12.88 -41.71 -9.19
CA ILE A 143 13.02 -40.38 -8.57
C ILE A 143 13.35 -39.34 -9.65
N THR A 144 12.32 -38.74 -10.24
CA THR A 144 12.47 -37.75 -11.32
C THR A 144 12.41 -36.32 -10.77
N LYS A 145 13.44 -35.51 -11.04
CA LYS A 145 13.45 -34.07 -10.70
C LYS A 145 12.57 -33.31 -11.70
N ALA A 146 11.86 -32.29 -11.23
CA ALA A 146 10.99 -31.46 -12.07
C ALA A 146 11.00 -29.99 -11.64
N THR A 147 10.64 -29.10 -12.57
CA THR A 147 10.36 -27.69 -12.31
C THR A 147 8.87 -27.45 -12.47
N PHE A 148 8.23 -27.02 -11.39
CA PHE A 148 6.85 -26.55 -11.37
C PHE A 148 6.82 -25.05 -11.60
N THR A 149 5.96 -24.58 -12.49
CA THR A 149 5.67 -23.16 -12.71
C THR A 149 4.17 -22.93 -12.68
N ALA A 150 3.72 -21.89 -11.96
CA ALA A 150 2.35 -21.43 -11.95
C ALA A 150 2.27 -19.96 -12.36
N SER A 151 1.38 -19.64 -13.29
CA SER A 151 1.18 -18.29 -13.83
C SER A 151 -0.30 -17.98 -14.06
N ARG A 152 -0.65 -16.70 -13.94
CA ARG A 152 -1.98 -16.15 -14.25
C ARG A 152 -1.81 -14.66 -14.51
N GLU A 153 -2.56 -14.09 -15.45
CA GLU A 153 -2.57 -12.63 -15.65
C GLU A 153 -2.88 -11.92 -14.32
N GLY A 154 -2.14 -10.85 -14.03
CA GLY A 154 -2.27 -10.10 -12.78
C GLY A 154 -1.69 -10.79 -11.54
N TYR A 155 -0.86 -11.80 -11.71
CA TYR A 155 -0.07 -12.40 -10.64
C TYR A 155 1.41 -12.50 -11.04
N ARG A 156 2.29 -12.43 -10.05
CA ARG A 156 3.70 -12.77 -10.23
C ARG A 156 3.83 -14.29 -10.40
N THR A 157 4.44 -14.71 -11.50
CA THR A 157 4.78 -16.11 -11.77
C THR A 157 5.54 -16.72 -10.60
N PHE A 158 5.11 -17.93 -10.20
CA PHE A 158 5.74 -18.73 -9.16
C PHE A 158 6.43 -19.93 -9.79
N THR A 159 7.69 -20.17 -9.44
CA THR A 159 8.46 -21.33 -9.92
C THR A 159 9.11 -22.03 -8.73
N LYS A 160 9.07 -23.37 -8.71
CA LYS A 160 9.64 -24.22 -7.67
C LYS A 160 10.20 -25.50 -8.27
N LYS A 161 11.45 -25.84 -7.95
CA LYS A 161 12.00 -27.18 -8.21
C LYS A 161 11.41 -28.17 -7.21
N LEU A 162 11.03 -29.35 -7.67
CA LEU A 162 10.49 -30.44 -6.87
C LEU A 162 10.99 -31.79 -7.37
N THR A 163 10.71 -32.85 -6.63
CA THR A 163 11.07 -34.22 -6.99
C THR A 163 9.81 -35.06 -6.96
N LEU A 164 9.49 -35.70 -8.08
CA LEU A 164 8.43 -36.70 -8.17
C LEU A 164 9.03 -38.07 -7.85
N LYS A 165 8.26 -38.90 -7.16
CA LYS A 165 8.62 -40.30 -6.89
C LYS A 165 7.52 -41.19 -7.43
N GLU A 166 7.94 -42.30 -8.02
CA GLU A 166 7.07 -43.36 -8.51
C GLU A 166 6.19 -43.92 -7.36
N GLY A 167 4.96 -44.29 -7.68
CA GLY A 167 3.91 -44.74 -6.76
C GLY A 167 3.41 -43.67 -5.79
N LYS A 168 3.96 -42.45 -5.80
CA LYS A 168 3.70 -41.44 -4.77
C LYS A 168 2.86 -40.28 -5.29
N THR A 169 1.86 -39.89 -4.49
CA THR A 169 1.23 -38.58 -4.61
C THR A 169 2.03 -37.50 -3.89
N THR A 170 2.38 -36.44 -4.62
CA THR A 170 2.96 -35.20 -4.10
C THR A 170 1.88 -34.12 -4.04
N THR A 171 1.77 -33.44 -2.90
CA THR A 171 0.85 -32.29 -2.73
C THR A 171 1.63 -30.99 -2.70
N LEU A 172 1.28 -30.01 -3.53
CA LEU A 172 1.89 -28.67 -3.56
C LEU A 172 0.82 -27.58 -3.63
N ASN A 173 0.58 -26.89 -2.51
CA ASN A 173 -0.28 -25.71 -2.47
C ASN A 173 0.52 -24.44 -2.73
N VAL A 174 -0.03 -23.52 -3.52
CA VAL A 174 0.65 -22.30 -3.99
C VAL A 174 -0.19 -21.07 -3.65
N SER A 175 0.48 -20.02 -3.15
CA SER A 175 -0.12 -18.70 -2.96
C SER A 175 0.49 -17.71 -3.96
N LEU A 176 -0.22 -17.41 -5.05
CA LEU A 176 0.25 -16.44 -6.04
C LEU A 176 0.10 -15.01 -5.51
N LYS A 177 1.17 -14.21 -5.63
CA LYS A 177 1.16 -12.79 -5.23
C LYS A 177 0.55 -11.95 -6.38
N PRO A 178 -0.57 -11.24 -6.17
CA PRO A 178 -1.15 -10.40 -7.20
C PRO A 178 -0.21 -9.24 -7.57
N THR A 179 -0.30 -8.77 -8.81
CA THR A 179 0.38 -7.56 -9.30
C THR A 179 -0.68 -6.49 -9.56
N TYR A 180 -0.72 -5.47 -8.70
CA TYR A 180 -1.66 -4.35 -8.84
C TYR A 180 -1.13 -3.29 -9.80
N PRO A 181 -1.99 -2.58 -10.54
CA PRO A 181 -1.58 -1.42 -11.32
C PRO A 181 -0.89 -0.34 -10.47
N ILE A 182 0.04 0.34 -11.12
CA ILE A 182 0.76 1.50 -10.60
C ILE A 182 0.50 2.66 -11.55
N LEU A 183 0.12 3.82 -11.01
CA LEU A 183 0.11 5.07 -11.76
C LEU A 183 1.27 5.94 -11.27
N LYS A 184 2.08 6.46 -12.19
CA LYS A 184 3.14 7.43 -11.86
C LYS A 184 3.24 8.52 -12.92
N GLY A 185 3.90 9.62 -12.60
CA GLY A 185 4.08 10.70 -13.57
C GLY A 185 4.78 11.92 -12.99
N ILE A 186 4.81 12.98 -13.78
CA ILE A 186 5.31 14.30 -13.38
C ILE A 186 4.28 15.36 -13.78
N VAL A 187 3.95 16.26 -12.84
CA VAL A 187 3.13 17.44 -13.07
C VAL A 187 4.03 18.67 -13.22
N LYS A 188 3.83 19.41 -14.32
CA LYS A 188 4.55 20.65 -14.64
C LYS A 188 3.58 21.73 -15.09
N ASP A 189 4.02 22.98 -15.16
CA ASP A 189 3.28 24.04 -15.86
C ASP A 189 3.60 24.09 -17.36
N LYS A 190 2.89 24.95 -18.11
CA LYS A 190 3.21 25.27 -19.52
C LYS A 190 4.63 25.81 -19.76
N LYS A 191 5.30 26.36 -18.74
CA LYS A 191 6.70 26.83 -18.79
C LYS A 191 7.72 25.72 -18.47
N GLY A 192 7.27 24.49 -18.20
CA GLY A 192 8.11 23.34 -17.88
C GLY A 192 8.60 23.27 -16.44
N ARG A 193 8.17 24.17 -15.56
CA ARG A 193 8.52 24.18 -14.13
C ARG A 193 7.75 23.05 -13.42
N PRO A 194 8.39 22.29 -12.52
CA PRO A 194 7.69 21.27 -11.71
C PRO A 194 6.70 21.94 -10.75
N LEU A 195 5.57 21.27 -10.52
CA LEU A 195 4.56 21.72 -9.54
C LEU A 195 4.62 20.79 -8.33
N GLU A 196 5.24 21.25 -7.24
CA GLU A 196 5.27 20.57 -5.93
C GLU A 196 3.95 20.78 -5.17
N GLY A 197 3.48 19.75 -4.46
CA GLY A 197 2.26 19.80 -3.66
C GLY A 197 0.99 20.04 -4.51
N ALA A 198 0.94 19.52 -5.73
CA ALA A 198 -0.29 19.37 -6.50
C ALA A 198 -0.97 18.06 -6.04
N ILE A 199 -2.27 18.12 -5.77
CA ILE A 199 -3.05 16.97 -5.31
C ILE A 199 -3.44 16.15 -6.55
N VAL A 200 -3.09 14.87 -6.56
CA VAL A 200 -3.34 13.93 -7.66
C VAL A 200 -4.29 12.85 -7.18
N ARG A 201 -5.54 12.86 -7.69
CA ARG A 201 -6.64 11.99 -7.26
C ARG A 201 -7.11 11.09 -8.39
N LEU A 202 -7.23 9.79 -8.13
CA LEU A 202 -7.98 8.84 -8.95
C LEU A 202 -9.32 8.52 -8.28
N GLN A 203 -10.41 8.56 -9.04
CA GLN A 203 -11.74 8.22 -8.55
C GLN A 203 -12.49 7.29 -9.53
N ARG A 204 -13.15 6.26 -8.98
CA ARG A 204 -14.09 5.38 -9.70
C ARG A 204 -15.17 4.89 -8.72
N GLY A 205 -16.38 5.44 -8.83
CA GLY A 205 -17.41 5.21 -7.80
C GLY A 205 -16.89 5.62 -6.43
N GLY A 206 -17.09 4.78 -5.42
CA GLY A 206 -16.54 4.97 -4.07
C GLY A 206 -15.04 4.68 -3.91
N ALA A 207 -14.34 4.17 -4.94
CA ALA A 207 -12.90 3.94 -4.85
C ALA A 207 -12.12 5.24 -5.16
N VAL A 208 -11.46 5.79 -4.14
CA VAL A 208 -10.60 6.98 -4.24
C VAL A 208 -9.16 6.62 -3.88
N TYR A 209 -8.20 7.10 -4.66
CA TYR A 209 -6.78 7.08 -4.35
C TYR A 209 -6.22 8.49 -4.49
N SER A 210 -5.39 8.95 -3.56
CA SER A 210 -4.83 10.30 -3.57
C SER A 210 -3.34 10.27 -3.25
N THR A 211 -2.60 11.24 -3.77
CA THR A 211 -1.20 11.52 -3.45
C THR A 211 -0.88 12.99 -3.76
N THR A 212 0.28 13.48 -3.34
CA THR A 212 0.77 14.82 -3.70
C THR A 212 2.09 14.72 -4.45
N THR A 213 2.37 15.71 -5.30
CA THR A 213 3.62 15.77 -6.07
C THR A 213 4.82 16.24 -5.23
N ASP A 214 5.99 15.65 -5.49
CA ASP A 214 7.25 16.04 -4.86
C ASP A 214 7.88 17.34 -5.45
N ARG A 215 9.04 17.75 -4.93
CA ARG A 215 9.85 18.89 -5.39
C ARG A 215 10.20 18.87 -6.89
N LYS A 216 10.18 17.70 -7.53
CA LYS A 216 10.45 17.50 -8.95
C LYS A 216 9.14 17.41 -9.77
N GLY A 217 7.99 17.60 -9.12
CA GLY A 217 6.65 17.44 -9.67
C GLY A 217 6.21 15.98 -9.78
N SER A 218 6.98 15.03 -9.26
CA SER A 218 6.77 13.59 -9.44
C SER A 218 5.67 13.08 -8.52
N TYR A 219 4.87 12.12 -8.98
CA TYR A 219 3.87 11.45 -8.16
C TYR A 219 3.82 9.94 -8.44
N LEU A 220 3.32 9.19 -7.46
CA LEU A 220 3.19 7.74 -7.47
C LEU A 220 1.93 7.32 -6.69
N ILE A 221 1.11 6.46 -7.29
CA ILE A 221 -0.02 5.77 -6.67
C ILE A 221 0.15 4.27 -6.96
N GLN A 222 0.04 3.43 -5.93
CA GLN A 222 0.25 1.97 -5.99
C GLN A 222 -0.95 1.22 -5.43
N ASP A 223 -0.94 -0.11 -5.54
CA ASP A 223 -2.00 -1.01 -5.05
C ASP A 223 -3.42 -0.64 -5.54
N ILE A 224 -3.47 -0.06 -6.75
CA ILE A 224 -4.70 0.39 -7.37
C ILE A 224 -5.49 -0.85 -7.83
N SER A 225 -6.80 -0.86 -7.61
CA SER A 225 -7.66 -1.91 -8.18
C SER A 225 -7.81 -1.70 -9.69
N PRO A 226 -7.73 -2.75 -10.53
CA PRO A 226 -7.88 -2.59 -11.98
C PRO A 226 -9.21 -1.94 -12.37
N GLY A 227 -9.19 -1.05 -13.37
CA GLY A 227 -10.36 -0.34 -13.85
C GLY A 227 -10.07 0.96 -14.59
N THR A 228 -11.13 1.62 -15.05
CA THR A 228 -11.08 2.97 -15.63
C THR A 228 -11.45 3.99 -14.56
N TYR A 229 -10.56 4.95 -14.34
CA TYR A 229 -10.65 5.97 -13.29
C TYR A 229 -10.67 7.38 -13.91
N THR A 230 -11.35 8.32 -13.27
CA THR A 230 -11.12 9.75 -13.50
C THR A 230 -9.89 10.17 -12.70
N LEU A 231 -8.86 10.64 -13.40
CA LEU A 231 -7.65 11.25 -12.84
C LEU A 231 -7.83 12.76 -12.81
N THR A 232 -7.92 13.34 -11.62
CA THR A 232 -7.99 14.78 -11.38
C THR A 232 -6.69 15.28 -10.75
N VAL A 233 -6.20 16.45 -11.17
CA VAL A 233 -5.09 17.14 -10.51
C VAL A 233 -5.44 18.59 -10.22
N THR A 234 -5.24 19.02 -8.99
CA THR A 234 -5.50 20.39 -8.52
C THR A 234 -4.26 21.01 -7.89
N LYS A 235 -4.06 22.32 -8.12
CA LYS A 235 -3.04 23.14 -7.47
C LYS A 235 -3.51 24.59 -7.43
N SER A 236 -3.35 25.26 -6.28
CA SER A 236 -3.67 26.69 -6.15
C SER A 236 -2.94 27.51 -7.22
N GLY A 237 -3.66 28.43 -7.88
CA GLY A 237 -3.18 29.20 -9.02
C GLY A 237 -3.16 28.47 -10.37
N TYR A 238 -3.68 27.24 -10.48
CA TYR A 238 -3.74 26.49 -11.73
C TYR A 238 -5.13 25.92 -12.00
N ARG A 239 -5.49 25.89 -13.30
CA ARG A 239 -6.69 25.21 -13.81
C ARG A 239 -6.67 23.74 -13.43
N PRO A 240 -7.75 23.20 -12.82
CA PRO A 240 -7.87 21.77 -12.57
C PRO A 240 -7.71 20.96 -13.87
N PHE A 241 -6.88 19.93 -13.81
CA PHE A 241 -6.76 18.95 -14.88
C PHE A 241 -7.65 17.75 -14.59
N SER A 242 -8.36 17.23 -15.59
CA SER A 242 -9.15 15.99 -15.47
C SER A 242 -9.01 15.14 -16.74
N ARG A 243 -8.83 13.82 -16.57
CA ARG A 243 -8.77 12.87 -17.69
C ARG A 243 -9.15 11.45 -17.24
N SER A 244 -9.81 10.70 -18.11
CA SER A 244 -9.96 9.25 -17.92
C SER A 244 -8.62 8.51 -18.06
N VAL A 245 -8.42 7.45 -17.28
CA VAL A 245 -7.26 6.54 -17.37
C VAL A 245 -7.66 5.09 -17.03
N THR A 246 -7.31 4.16 -17.92
CA THR A 246 -7.53 2.72 -17.71
C THR A 246 -6.28 2.06 -17.15
N LEU A 247 -6.43 1.39 -16.01
CA LEU A 247 -5.37 0.75 -15.24
C LEU A 247 -5.60 -0.76 -15.23
N GLY A 248 -4.76 -1.53 -15.94
CA GLY A 248 -4.83 -2.99 -16.01
C GLY A 248 -3.98 -3.69 -14.96
N MET A 249 -4.28 -4.97 -14.68
CA MET A 249 -3.48 -5.78 -13.74
C MET A 249 -1.99 -5.80 -14.11
N GLY A 250 -1.13 -5.61 -13.11
CA GLY A 250 0.32 -5.56 -13.25
C GLY A 250 0.90 -4.42 -14.10
N LYS A 251 0.07 -3.53 -14.68
CA LYS A 251 0.55 -2.47 -15.57
C LYS A 251 1.00 -1.26 -14.77
N THR A 252 2.21 -0.77 -15.08
CA THR A 252 2.63 0.58 -14.70
C THR A 252 2.22 1.54 -15.80
N VAL A 253 1.32 2.47 -15.50
CA VAL A 253 0.89 3.52 -16.41
C VAL A 253 1.60 4.81 -16.05
N VAL A 254 2.16 5.49 -17.06
CA VAL A 254 2.86 6.77 -16.91
C VAL A 254 2.01 7.89 -17.48
N VAL A 255 1.75 8.93 -16.68
CA VAL A 255 0.94 10.08 -17.09
C VAL A 255 1.64 11.36 -16.70
N ASN A 256 2.28 12.03 -17.67
CA ASN A 256 2.84 13.35 -17.45
C ASN A 256 1.78 14.41 -17.75
N ILE A 257 1.69 15.43 -16.89
CA ILE A 257 0.61 16.42 -16.88
C ILE A 257 1.23 17.81 -17.02
N ARG A 258 0.63 18.63 -17.88
CA ARG A 258 0.93 20.06 -17.99
C ARG A 258 -0.31 20.85 -17.55
N MET A 259 -0.22 21.54 -16.42
CA MET A 259 -1.28 22.42 -15.92
C MET A 259 -1.12 23.83 -16.49
N GLU A 260 -2.26 24.51 -16.62
CA GLU A 260 -2.31 25.91 -17.07
C GLU A 260 -2.51 26.81 -15.85
N ALA A 261 -1.72 27.88 -15.72
CA ALA A 261 -1.97 28.88 -14.68
C ALA A 261 -3.28 29.61 -14.98
N GLU A 262 -4.04 29.98 -13.95
CA GLU A 262 -5.25 30.78 -14.16
C GLU A 262 -4.90 32.21 -14.61
N PRO A 263 -5.69 32.85 -15.49
CA PRO A 263 -5.48 34.24 -15.88
C PRO A 263 -5.45 35.17 -14.65
N GLY A 264 -4.38 35.95 -14.50
CA GLY A 264 -4.18 36.82 -13.34
C GLY A 264 -3.58 36.14 -12.11
N SER A 265 -3.46 34.81 -12.07
CA SER A 265 -2.59 34.14 -11.10
C SER A 265 -1.13 34.23 -11.58
N THR A 266 -0.39 35.19 -11.04
CA THR A 266 1.07 35.16 -11.14
C THR A 266 1.54 33.93 -10.35
N PRO A 267 2.21 32.94 -10.95
CA PRO A 267 2.67 31.76 -10.23
C PRO A 267 3.92 32.12 -9.41
N THR A 268 3.70 32.79 -8.28
CA THR A 268 4.72 33.48 -7.48
C THR A 268 4.25 33.70 -6.04
N ALA A 269 5.17 33.45 -5.10
CA ALA A 269 4.98 33.53 -3.64
C ALA A 269 3.98 32.53 -3.04
N LEU A 270 4.17 32.26 -1.75
CA LEU A 270 3.15 31.61 -0.92
C LEU A 270 1.94 32.54 -0.82
N SER A 271 0.75 32.01 -0.53
CA SER A 271 -0.37 32.87 -0.14
C SER A 271 0.02 33.64 1.12
N LYS A 272 -0.45 34.88 1.29
CA LYS A 272 -0.14 35.65 2.51
C LYS A 272 -0.77 35.03 3.75
N TRP A 273 -1.94 34.43 3.58
CA TRP A 273 -2.68 33.76 4.66
C TRP A 273 -3.21 32.40 4.21
N THR A 274 -3.11 31.43 5.12
CA THR A 274 -3.99 30.25 5.14
C THR A 274 -4.82 30.31 6.42
N VAL A 275 -6.14 30.39 6.24
CA VAL A 275 -7.13 30.29 7.32
C VAL A 275 -7.53 28.83 7.44
N MET A 276 -7.37 28.27 8.63
CA MET A 276 -7.69 26.89 8.96
C MET A 276 -8.90 26.93 9.89
N VAL A 277 -10.03 26.36 9.48
CA VAL A 277 -11.24 26.24 10.31
C VAL A 277 -11.36 24.79 10.74
N TYR A 278 -11.39 24.55 12.05
CA TYR A 278 -11.53 23.23 12.64
C TYR A 278 -12.89 23.16 13.31
N MET A 279 -13.82 22.43 12.68
CA MET A 279 -15.24 22.39 13.00
C MET A 279 -15.61 21.06 13.65
N ASP A 280 -16.00 21.10 14.93
CA ASP A 280 -16.60 19.97 15.64
C ASP A 280 -18.14 20.08 15.53
N ALA A 281 -18.75 19.25 14.66
CA ALA A 281 -20.18 19.27 14.36
C ALA A 281 -20.85 17.89 14.55
N ASP A 282 -20.33 17.02 15.41
CA ASP A 282 -21.00 15.78 15.87
C ASP A 282 -22.11 16.08 16.91
N ASN A 283 -23.00 17.01 16.54
CA ASN A 283 -24.16 17.46 17.32
C ASN A 283 -25.27 18.02 16.38
N ASP A 284 -26.21 18.79 16.91
CA ASP A 284 -27.35 19.39 16.19
C ASP A 284 -27.04 20.72 15.45
N LEU A 285 -25.78 20.94 15.08
CA LEU A 285 -25.28 22.14 14.36
C LEU A 285 -25.65 22.19 12.86
N TYR A 286 -25.98 23.38 12.39
CA TYR A 286 -26.19 23.72 10.97
C TYR A 286 -24.87 24.12 10.27
N TYR A 287 -23.85 23.26 10.34
CA TYR A 287 -22.52 23.55 9.78
C TYR A 287 -22.54 23.85 8.26
N GLU A 288 -23.57 23.39 7.54
CA GLU A 288 -23.77 23.68 6.12
C GLU A 288 -23.92 25.19 5.87
N GLN A 289 -24.54 25.93 6.79
CA GLN A 289 -24.76 27.37 6.66
C GLN A 289 -23.43 28.15 6.76
N ASP A 290 -22.57 27.80 7.73
CA ASP A 290 -21.22 28.38 7.85
C ASP A 290 -20.36 28.09 6.60
N LEU A 291 -20.47 26.89 6.03
CA LEU A 291 -19.77 26.54 4.78
C LEU A 291 -20.31 27.33 3.57
N GLU A 292 -21.62 27.46 3.44
CA GLU A 292 -22.24 28.31 2.42
C GLU A 292 -21.82 29.79 2.59
N GLU A 293 -21.71 30.29 3.82
CA GLU A 293 -21.23 31.65 4.08
C GLU A 293 -19.77 31.85 3.70
N MET A 294 -18.91 30.86 3.99
CA MET A 294 -17.53 30.84 3.48
C MET A 294 -17.49 30.81 1.95
N GLU A 295 -18.38 30.06 1.28
CA GLU A 295 -18.49 30.04 -0.19
C GLU A 295 -19.00 31.35 -0.81
N ARG A 296 -19.82 32.14 -0.10
CA ARG A 296 -20.28 33.46 -0.57
C ARG A 296 -19.15 34.50 -0.66
N VAL A 297 -18.03 34.28 0.04
CA VAL A 297 -16.87 35.18 -0.01
C VAL A 297 -16.10 35.02 -1.31
N ARG A 298 -15.65 36.13 -1.90
CA ARG A 298 -14.73 36.13 -3.04
C ARG A 298 -13.29 36.30 -2.59
N TYR A 299 -12.58 35.19 -2.40
CA TYR A 299 -11.18 35.21 -2.00
C TYR A 299 -10.25 35.74 -3.10
N THR A 300 -9.10 36.27 -2.70
CA THR A 300 -7.98 36.57 -3.61
C THR A 300 -6.96 35.43 -3.54
N PRO A 301 -6.10 35.22 -4.56
CA PRO A 301 -5.04 34.21 -4.49
C PRO A 301 -4.05 34.35 -3.30
N GLN A 302 -4.08 35.48 -2.59
CA GLN A 302 -3.27 35.72 -1.39
C GLN A 302 -3.90 35.13 -0.10
N VAL A 303 -5.11 34.58 -0.16
CA VAL A 303 -5.81 33.95 0.97
C VAL A 303 -6.30 32.57 0.55
N GLN A 304 -5.96 31.55 1.33
CA GLN A 304 -6.51 30.19 1.23
C GLN A 304 -7.38 29.94 2.45
N VAL A 305 -8.51 29.26 2.28
CA VAL A 305 -9.38 28.82 3.39
C VAL A 305 -9.50 27.31 3.30
N VAL A 306 -9.17 26.63 4.40
CA VAL A 306 -9.29 25.17 4.52
C VAL A 306 -10.07 24.83 5.76
N VAL A 307 -10.91 23.81 5.64
CA VAL A 307 -11.79 23.35 6.72
C VAL A 307 -11.48 21.89 7.00
N GLN A 308 -11.45 21.50 8.28
CA GLN A 308 -11.71 20.12 8.70
C GLN A 308 -13.00 20.12 9.50
N LEU A 309 -13.91 19.23 9.15
CA LEU A 309 -15.27 19.14 9.67
C LEU A 309 -15.57 17.68 10.03
N ASP A 310 -16.08 17.46 11.24
CA ASP A 310 -16.66 16.19 11.67
C ASP A 310 -18.16 16.38 11.87
N THR A 311 -19.01 15.50 11.32
CA THR A 311 -20.47 15.73 11.23
C THR A 311 -21.29 14.64 11.92
N PHE A 312 -22.38 15.01 12.56
CA PHE A 312 -23.30 14.04 13.18
C PHE A 312 -23.92 13.07 12.15
N GLY A 313 -23.45 11.82 12.17
CA GLY A 313 -23.97 10.74 11.34
C GLY A 313 -23.15 10.45 10.09
N TYR A 314 -22.99 9.16 9.79
CA TYR A 314 -22.18 8.62 8.69
C TYR A 314 -20.64 8.70 8.82
N GLY A 315 -20.11 8.81 10.03
CA GLY A 315 -18.87 8.11 10.41
C GLY A 315 -17.57 8.61 9.76
N GLY A 316 -17.48 9.89 9.43
CA GLY A 316 -16.43 10.44 8.60
C GLY A 316 -16.13 11.91 8.85
N THR A 317 -14.84 12.23 8.92
CA THR A 317 -14.32 13.59 8.99
C THR A 317 -13.91 14.05 7.60
N TYR A 318 -14.32 15.24 7.19
CA TYR A 318 -14.12 15.79 5.86
C TYR A 318 -13.12 16.94 5.89
N ARG A 319 -12.34 17.10 4.81
CA ARG A 319 -11.52 18.30 4.60
C ARG A 319 -11.88 18.98 3.29
N TYR A 320 -12.01 20.30 3.37
CA TYR A 320 -12.35 21.17 2.24
C TYR A 320 -11.24 22.21 2.00
N HIS A 321 -11.13 22.68 0.76
CA HIS A 321 -10.41 23.90 0.43
C HIS A 321 -11.37 24.84 -0.30
N ILE A 322 -12.00 25.72 0.48
CA ILE A 322 -13.05 26.64 0.06
C ILE A 322 -12.46 27.65 -0.92
N ARG A 323 -12.94 27.62 -2.17
CA ARG A 323 -12.55 28.52 -3.26
C ARG A 323 -13.42 29.77 -3.29
N GLY A 324 -14.65 29.66 -2.81
CA GLY A 324 -15.62 30.74 -2.79
C GLY A 324 -16.08 31.19 -4.17
N GLY A 325 -16.95 32.20 -4.19
CA GLY A 325 -17.57 32.72 -5.40
C GLY A 325 -19.01 32.24 -5.63
N ASN A 326 -19.71 31.82 -4.57
CA ASN A 326 -21.08 31.29 -4.59
C ASN A 326 -21.20 29.92 -5.30
N THR A 327 -20.27 29.01 -5.02
CA THR A 327 -20.31 27.61 -5.45
C THR A 327 -20.73 26.69 -4.30
N PRO A 328 -21.37 25.53 -4.55
CA PRO A 328 -21.61 24.53 -3.50
C PRO A 328 -20.30 23.94 -2.96
N TYR A 329 -20.14 23.91 -1.63
CA TYR A 329 -18.90 23.55 -0.95
C TYR A 329 -18.50 22.07 -1.15
N GLU A 330 -19.43 21.20 -1.55
CA GLU A 330 -19.17 19.79 -1.83
C GLU A 330 -18.21 19.60 -3.03
N GLY A 331 -18.16 20.58 -3.95
CA GLY A 331 -17.18 20.64 -5.04
C GLY A 331 -15.74 20.92 -4.60
N ASP A 332 -15.57 21.30 -3.32
CA ASP A 332 -14.32 21.71 -2.70
C ASP A 332 -13.79 20.71 -1.66
N LEU A 333 -14.46 19.55 -1.52
CA LEU A 333 -13.99 18.40 -0.76
C LEU A 333 -12.66 17.87 -1.33
N VAL A 334 -11.60 17.90 -0.52
CA VAL A 334 -10.26 17.45 -0.89
C VAL A 334 -9.87 16.10 -0.28
N GLU A 335 -10.34 15.78 0.93
CA GLU A 335 -10.03 14.53 1.62
C GLU A 335 -11.22 14.08 2.49
N THR A 336 -11.40 12.76 2.61
CA THR A 336 -12.35 12.13 3.53
C THR A 336 -11.57 11.15 4.39
N LEU A 337 -11.73 11.28 5.70
CA LEU A 337 -11.11 10.46 6.74
C LEU A 337 -12.21 9.61 7.41
N PRO A 338 -11.85 8.51 8.09
CA PRO A 338 -12.74 7.90 9.08
C PRO A 338 -13.07 8.91 10.19
N GLU A 339 -14.18 8.71 10.91
CA GLU A 339 -14.52 9.43 12.15
C GLU A 339 -13.27 9.75 12.99
N GLN A 340 -13.07 11.01 13.35
CA GLN A 340 -11.97 11.46 14.20
C GLN A 340 -12.51 11.95 15.53
N ASN A 341 -11.79 11.68 16.61
CA ASN A 341 -12.04 12.39 17.86
C ASN A 341 -11.55 13.84 17.71
N MET A 342 -12.45 14.78 17.41
CA MET A 342 -12.09 16.19 17.22
C MET A 342 -11.56 16.86 18.49
N ALA A 343 -11.84 16.29 19.66
CA ALA A 343 -11.27 16.71 20.93
C ALA A 343 -9.83 16.22 21.20
N ASP A 344 -9.30 15.28 20.40
CA ASP A 344 -7.91 14.81 20.56
C ASP A 344 -6.92 15.87 20.01
N PRO A 345 -5.96 16.37 20.82
CA PRO A 345 -4.92 17.28 20.35
C PRO A 345 -4.09 16.73 19.18
N ALA A 346 -4.01 15.40 19.01
CA ALA A 346 -3.42 14.76 17.85
C ALA A 346 -4.20 15.07 16.56
N THR A 347 -5.53 14.99 16.57
CA THR A 347 -6.40 15.30 15.44
C THR A 347 -6.21 16.75 14.97
N LEU A 348 -6.20 17.70 15.90
CA LEU A 348 -5.97 19.11 15.57
C LEU A 348 -4.56 19.35 15.02
N ARG A 349 -3.53 18.80 15.67
CA ARG A 349 -2.14 18.93 15.22
C ARG A 349 -1.98 18.37 13.80
N ASP A 350 -2.59 17.22 13.52
CA ASP A 350 -2.49 16.57 12.22
C ASP A 350 -3.26 17.35 11.13
N PHE A 351 -4.37 18.01 11.46
CA PHE A 351 -5.01 19.00 10.58
C PHE A 351 -4.10 20.21 10.29
N VAL A 352 -3.50 20.83 11.31
CA VAL A 352 -2.61 21.98 11.14
C VAL A 352 -1.39 21.60 10.29
N ILE A 353 -0.77 20.45 10.56
CA ILE A 353 0.36 19.94 9.76
C ILE A 353 -0.05 19.68 8.31
N TRP A 354 -1.23 19.09 8.09
CA TRP A 354 -1.77 18.88 6.74
C TRP A 354 -2.03 20.20 6.01
N ALA A 355 -2.62 21.19 6.68
CA ALA A 355 -2.94 22.49 6.11
C ALA A 355 -1.66 23.25 5.72
N MET A 356 -0.67 23.32 6.63
CA MET A 356 0.62 23.96 6.36
C MET A 356 1.41 23.30 5.22
N ARG A 357 1.30 21.97 5.05
CA ARG A 357 1.98 21.23 3.98
C ARG A 357 1.32 21.41 2.60
N ASN A 358 -0.01 21.36 2.54
CA ASN A 358 -0.75 21.40 1.28
C ASN A 358 -1.05 22.83 0.81
N TYR A 359 -1.26 23.75 1.76
CA TYR A 359 -1.65 25.15 1.55
C TYR A 359 -0.67 26.08 2.27
N PRO A 360 0.62 26.09 1.87
CA PRO A 360 1.64 26.87 2.54
C PRO A 360 1.41 28.38 2.34
N ALA A 361 1.58 29.13 3.42
CA ALA A 361 1.39 30.58 3.48
C ALA A 361 2.49 31.29 4.30
N GLU A 362 2.61 32.61 4.14
CA GLU A 362 3.45 33.47 4.99
C GLU A 362 2.92 33.54 6.44
N ARG A 363 1.59 33.44 6.61
CA ARG A 363 0.90 33.54 7.89
C ARG A 363 -0.25 32.54 7.95
N TYR A 364 -0.58 32.12 9.17
CA TYR A 364 -1.63 31.16 9.44
C TYR A 364 -2.58 31.72 10.49
N LEU A 365 -3.87 31.47 10.29
CA LEU A 365 -4.92 31.70 11.27
C LEU A 365 -5.59 30.36 11.54
N LEU A 366 -5.75 29.99 12.81
CA LEU A 366 -6.53 28.84 13.23
C LEU A 366 -7.82 29.34 13.90
N VAL A 367 -8.96 28.91 13.37
CA VAL A 367 -10.29 29.10 13.95
C VAL A 367 -10.73 27.75 14.50
N LEU A 368 -10.96 27.69 15.81
CA LEU A 368 -11.64 26.57 16.45
C LEU A 368 -13.13 26.92 16.50
N TRP A 369 -13.95 26.10 15.85
CA TRP A 369 -15.38 26.29 15.71
C TRP A 369 -16.11 25.08 16.30
N ASP A 370 -17.02 25.34 17.23
CA ASP A 370 -17.80 24.37 18.00
C ASP A 370 -18.87 25.14 18.79
N HIS A 371 -19.92 24.45 19.25
CA HIS A 371 -20.87 24.95 20.25
C HIS A 371 -20.29 24.93 21.68
N GLY A 372 -19.15 25.58 21.87
CA GLY A 372 -18.50 25.70 23.16
C GLY A 372 -19.25 26.63 24.12
N GLY A 373 -19.55 26.16 25.33
CA GLY A 373 -20.10 26.98 26.43
C GLY A 373 -19.11 27.98 27.06
N GLY A 374 -18.03 28.31 26.35
CA GLY A 374 -16.89 29.08 26.84
C GLY A 374 -16.02 28.33 27.86
N TRP A 375 -15.10 29.07 28.49
CA TRP A 375 -14.22 28.55 29.54
C TRP A 375 -14.93 28.56 30.91
N LEU A 376 -15.22 27.38 31.47
CA LEU A 376 -15.78 27.31 32.82
C LEU A 376 -14.68 27.46 33.88
N LYS A 377 -14.72 28.55 34.65
CA LYS A 377 -13.89 28.72 35.86
C LYS A 377 -14.40 27.81 36.99
N ARG A 378 -13.82 26.61 37.11
CA ARG A 378 -13.88 25.78 38.33
C ARG A 378 -12.49 25.22 38.66
N GLY A 379 -11.77 25.94 39.51
CA GLY A 379 -10.44 25.56 40.00
C GLY A 379 -9.28 26.29 39.29
N PRO A 380 -8.02 26.00 39.67
CA PRO A 380 -6.83 26.67 39.16
C PRO A 380 -6.49 26.37 37.69
N SER A 381 -7.20 25.43 37.05
CA SER A 381 -7.15 25.17 35.61
C SER A 381 -8.45 25.61 34.94
N SER A 382 -8.40 26.51 33.96
CA SER A 382 -9.53 26.75 33.06
C SER A 382 -9.64 25.61 32.04
N ARG A 383 -10.85 25.12 31.77
CA ARG A 383 -11.10 24.08 30.75
C ARG A 383 -12.15 24.56 29.75
N GLY A 384 -11.92 24.26 28.47
CA GLY A 384 -12.99 24.20 27.47
C GLY A 384 -13.86 22.96 27.68
N LEU A 385 -15.06 22.96 27.14
CA LEU A 385 -15.99 21.81 27.15
C LEU A 385 -16.87 21.87 25.91
N SER A 386 -16.68 20.92 25.00
CA SER A 386 -17.76 20.46 24.09
C SER A 386 -18.48 19.25 24.72
N ARG A 387 -19.69 18.95 24.24
CA ARG A 387 -20.52 17.84 24.71
C ARG A 387 -21.39 17.24 23.61
N ARG A 388 -21.16 15.95 23.34
CA ARG A 388 -22.12 15.07 22.70
C ARG A 388 -23.32 14.82 23.63
N ARG A 389 -24.56 14.86 23.13
CA ARG A 389 -25.76 14.65 24.00
C ARG A 389 -25.92 13.22 24.54
N ASN A 390 -25.34 12.20 23.90
CA ASN A 390 -25.64 10.79 24.18
C ASN A 390 -24.44 9.90 24.60
N ASP A 391 -23.21 10.41 24.66
CA ASP A 391 -22.16 9.75 25.44
C ASP A 391 -21.22 10.76 26.11
N GLN A 392 -20.56 10.33 27.21
CA GLN A 392 -19.59 11.14 27.94
C GLN A 392 -18.16 10.92 27.43
N ARG A 393 -17.96 10.71 26.12
CA ARG A 393 -16.64 10.34 25.57
C ARG A 393 -15.97 11.43 24.75
N HIS A 394 -16.73 12.36 24.15
CA HIS A 394 -16.16 13.47 23.39
C HIS A 394 -16.06 14.71 24.29
N HIS A 395 -14.88 14.87 24.92
CA HIS A 395 -14.53 15.98 25.81
C HIS A 395 -13.30 16.73 25.29
N VAL A 396 -13.49 17.95 24.81
CA VAL A 396 -12.42 18.89 24.48
C VAL A 396 -11.69 19.36 25.77
N ASP A 397 -10.65 18.65 26.22
CA ASP A 397 -9.83 19.03 27.39
C ASP A 397 -8.63 19.90 26.98
N TRP A 398 -8.87 21.19 26.73
CA TRP A 398 -7.79 22.17 26.57
C TRP A 398 -7.19 22.53 27.93
N ARG A 399 -6.10 21.85 28.29
CA ARG A 399 -5.24 22.21 29.43
C ARG A 399 -4.15 23.20 29.04
N THR A 400 -4.14 24.35 29.69
CA THR A 400 -3.11 25.39 29.51
C THR A 400 -1.76 25.03 30.12
N ASP A 401 -1.70 23.94 30.90
CA ASP A 401 -0.54 23.43 31.65
C ASP A 401 0.32 22.40 30.88
N GLN A 402 0.03 22.14 29.60
CA GLN A 402 0.80 21.21 28.75
C GLN A 402 1.06 21.78 27.33
N CYS A 403 1.77 22.91 27.26
CA CYS A 403 2.57 23.21 26.06
C CYS A 403 3.99 22.63 26.26
N PRO A 404 4.52 21.83 25.33
CA PRO A 404 5.95 21.51 25.25
C PRO A 404 6.79 22.70 24.74
#